data_AF-A0A524AHL7-F1
#
_entry.id   AF-A0A524AHL7-F1
#
_cell.length_a   1.000
_cell.length_b   1.000
_cell.length_c   1.000
_cell.angle_alpha   90.00
_cell.angle_beta   90.00
_cell.angle_gamma   90.00
#
_symmetry.space_group_name_H-M   'P 1'
#
loop_
_entity.id
_entity.type
_entity.pdbx_description
1 polymer ?
#
loop_
_entity_poly.entity_id
_entity_poly.type
_entity_poly.pdbx_seq_one_letter_code
_entity_poly.pdbx_strand_id
1 'polypeptide(L)'
;MRKVQCNFCGSDRYKERRIEYLYSYKGKYLLVPNTPVEVCLNCGMVYYDAAVLKEIERRFFAIHQNVEQPDHYIRMPAKAYARPMVKDWQLG
;
A
#
# COMPACT_ATOMS: atom_id res chain seq x y z
N MET A 1 20.52 17.74 8.43
CA MET A 1 19.63 16.55 8.26
C MET A 1 18.64 16.55 9.40
N ARG A 2 17.32 16.54 9.14
CA ARG A 2 16.33 16.40 10.21
C ARG A 2 16.52 15.02 10.85
N LYS A 3 16.86 14.98 12.14
CA LYS A 3 16.75 13.77 12.96
C LYS A 3 15.25 13.49 13.12
N VAL A 4 14.68 12.76 12.17
CA VAL A 4 13.33 12.24 12.32
C VAL A 4 13.42 11.10 13.31
N GLN A 5 12.78 11.24 14.46
CA GLN A 5 12.64 10.16 15.42
C GLN A 5 11.42 9.33 15.06
N CYS A 6 11.47 8.04 15.37
CA CYS A 6 10.35 7.15 15.16
C CYS A 6 9.20 7.57 16.07
N ASN A 7 8.11 8.03 15.46
CA ASN A 7 6.87 8.39 16.17
C ASN A 7 6.32 7.25 17.06
N PHE A 8 6.75 6.00 16.87
CA PHE A 8 6.34 4.86 17.68
C PHE A 8 7.32 4.52 18.81
N CYS A 9 8.64 4.49 18.56
CA CYS A 9 9.63 4.04 19.55
C CYS A 9 10.77 5.02 19.86
N GLY A 10 10.79 6.21 19.25
CA GLY A 10 11.78 7.25 19.47
C GLY A 10 13.15 7.05 18.80
N SER A 11 13.42 5.87 18.23
CA SER A 11 14.68 5.58 17.53
C SER A 11 14.90 6.48 16.31
N ASP A 12 16.15 6.86 16.05
CA ASP A 12 16.59 7.59 14.85
C ASP A 12 17.26 6.67 13.80
N ARG A 13 17.20 5.35 14.01
CA ARG A 13 17.83 4.35 13.13
C ARG A 13 16.85 3.89 12.06
N TYR A 14 17.14 4.24 10.82
CA TYR A 14 16.31 3.94 9.65
C TYR A 14 17.09 3.28 8.52
N LYS A 15 16.36 2.65 7.62
CA LYS A 15 16.87 2.14 6.35
C LYS A 15 15.82 2.31 5.25
N GLU A 16 16.28 2.64 4.05
CA GLU A 16 15.42 2.53 2.86
C GLU A 16 15.22 1.06 2.49
N ARG A 17 13.99 0.73 2.10
CA ARG A 17 13.60 -0.56 1.54
C ARG A 17 12.66 -0.38 0.36
N ARG A 18 12.59 -1.41 -0.48
CA ARG A 18 11.66 -1.55 -1.60
C ARG A 18 10.72 -2.69 -1.27
N ILE A 19 9.42 -2.43 -1.29
CA ILE A 19 8.39 -3.39 -0.90
C ILE A 19 7.31 -3.51 -1.97
N GLU A 20 6.49 -4.55 -1.85
CA GLU A 20 5.22 -4.64 -2.55
C GLU A 20 4.17 -3.84 -1.78
N TYR A 21 3.51 -2.91 -2.48
CA TYR A 21 2.41 -2.14 -1.92
C TYR A 21 1.12 -2.45 -2.69
N LEU A 22 0.10 -2.92 -1.98
CA LEU A 22 -1.22 -3.19 -2.55
C LEU A 22 -2.16 -2.03 -2.25
N TYR A 23 -2.39 -1.15 -3.22
CA TYR A 23 -3.40 -0.10 -3.11
C TYR A 23 -4.78 -0.69 -3.44
N SER A 24 -5.79 -0.39 -2.62
CA SER A 24 -7.16 -0.83 -2.86
C SER A 24 -8.16 0.32 -2.70
N TYR A 25 -9.06 0.46 -3.66
CA TYR A 25 -10.17 1.41 -3.58
C TYR A 25 -11.42 0.84 -4.25
N LYS A 26 -12.55 0.83 -3.52
CA LYS A 26 -13.85 0.31 -3.98
C LYS A 26 -13.77 -1.08 -4.63
N GLY A 27 -13.05 -2.01 -4.00
CA GLY A 27 -12.93 -3.40 -4.47
C GLY A 27 -12.03 -3.59 -5.70
N LYS A 28 -11.38 -2.53 -6.19
CA LYS A 28 -10.33 -2.61 -7.21
C LYS A 28 -8.95 -2.50 -6.56
N TYR A 29 -7.95 -3.08 -7.23
CA TYR A 29 -6.60 -3.21 -6.68
C TYR A 29 -5.55 -2.75 -7.68
N LEU A 30 -4.47 -2.17 -7.18
CA LEU A 30 -3.23 -1.96 -7.92
C LEU A 30 -2.07 -2.51 -7.08
N LEU A 31 -1.35 -3.48 -7.63
CA LEU A 31 -0.09 -3.95 -7.06
C LEU A 31 1.03 -3.03 -7.55
N VAL A 32 1.76 -2.44 -6.61
CA VAL A 32 2.87 -1.51 -6.88
C VAL A 32 4.16 -2.13 -6.33
N PRO A 33 4.88 -2.93 -7.15
CA PRO A 33 6.18 -3.46 -6.75
C PRO A 33 7.21 -2.33 -6.63
N ASN A 34 8.28 -2.60 -5.87
CA ASN A 34 9.40 -1.68 -5.68
C ASN A 34 9.04 -0.31 -5.07
N THR A 35 7.97 -0.25 -4.27
CA THR A 35 7.56 0.98 -3.58
C THR A 35 8.62 1.36 -2.53
N PRO A 36 9.20 2.57 -2.59
CA PRO A 36 10.17 3.03 -1.59
C PRO A 36 9.50 3.29 -0.25
N VAL A 37 10.14 2.81 0.81
CA VAL A 37 9.75 3.08 2.19
C VAL A 37 10.98 3.27 3.08
N GLU A 38 10.80 4.01 4.16
CA GLU A 38 11.75 4.02 5.27
C GLU A 38 11.26 3.08 6.36
N VAL A 39 12.14 2.21 6.86
CA VAL A 39 11.82 1.25 7.92
C VAL A 39 12.66 1.58 9.15
N CYS A 40 12.00 1.78 10.29
CA CYS A 40 12.68 1.89 11.57
C CYS A 40 13.38 0.56 11.88
N LEU A 41 14.69 0.59 12.09
CA LEU A 41 15.50 -0.59 12.38
C LEU A 41 15.24 -1.19 13.76
N ASN A 42 14.57 -0.46 14.65
CA ASN A 42 14.33 -0.89 16.03
C ASN A 42 12.97 -1.58 16.20
N CYS A 43 11.89 -1.01 15.67
CA CYS A 43 10.53 -1.53 15.86
C CYS A 43 9.86 -2.02 14.56
N GLY A 44 10.47 -1.82 13.39
CA GLY A 44 9.89 -2.24 12.11
C GLY A 44 8.81 -1.30 11.56
N MET A 45 8.53 -0.17 12.20
CA MET A 45 7.58 0.82 11.68
C MET A 45 7.98 1.27 10.27
N VAL A 46 7.02 1.27 9.36
CA VAL A 46 7.20 1.63 7.95
C VAL A 46 6.63 3.02 7.70
N TYR A 47 7.42 3.87 7.07
CA TYR A 47 7.04 5.22 6.69
C TYR A 47 7.01 5.33 5.16
N TYR A 48 5.91 5.89 4.68
CA TYR A 48 5.66 6.14 3.26
C TYR A 48 5.78 7.64 3.00
N ASP A 49 6.46 7.98 1.91
CA ASP A 49 6.50 9.36 1.44
C ASP A 49 5.12 9.76 0.88
N ALA A 50 4.66 10.95 1.24
CA ALA A 50 3.34 11.43 0.83
C ALA A 50 3.22 11.65 -0.68
N ALA A 51 4.30 12.06 -1.36
CA ALA A 51 4.31 12.20 -2.81
C ALA A 51 4.25 10.84 -3.50
N VAL A 52 4.92 9.83 -2.95
CA VAL A 52 4.84 8.44 -3.45
C VAL A 52 3.41 7.91 -3.37
N LEU A 53 2.73 8.07 -2.23
CA LEU A 53 1.35 7.61 -2.08
C LEU A 53 0.37 8.35 -3.02
N LYS A 54 0.54 9.66 -3.20
CA LYS A 54 -0.27 10.46 -4.14
C LYS A 54 -0.07 10.02 -5.58
N GLU A 55 1.16 9.70 -5.97
CA GLU A 55 1.44 9.21 -7.32
C GLU A 55 0.85 7.80 -7.54
N ILE A 56 0.93 6.91 -6.54
CA ILE A 56 0.28 5.60 -6.60
C ILE A 56 -1.24 5.75 -6.80
N GLU A 57 -1.88 6.64 -6.04
CA GLU A 57 -3.31 6.92 -6.17
C GLU A 57 -3.67 7.50 -7.55
N ARG A 58 -2.88 8.47 -8.05
CA ARG A 58 -3.06 9.03 -9.39
C ARG A 58 -3.01 7.95 -10.47
N ARG A 59 -1.99 7.09 -10.44
CA ARG A 59 -1.83 5.97 -11.37
C ARG A 59 -2.99 4.99 -11.28
N PHE A 60 -3.42 4.65 -10.06
CA PHE A 60 -4.58 3.79 -9.85
C PHE A 60 -5.81 4.32 -10.58
N PHE A 61 -6.14 5.61 -10.45
CA PHE A 61 -7.29 6.18 -11.14
C PHE A 61 -7.08 6.26 -12.66
N ALA A 62 -5.89 6.66 -13.13
CA ALA A 62 -5.58 6.74 -14.55
C ALA A 62 -5.70 5.37 -15.24
N ILE A 63 -5.20 4.30 -14.61
CA ILE A 63 -5.30 2.92 -15.12
C ILE A 63 -6.78 2.50 -15.21
N HIS A 64 -7.55 2.73 -14.16
CA HIS A 64 -8.97 2.35 -14.14
C HIS A 64 -9.88 3.22 -15.00
N GLN A 65 -9.38 4.35 -15.49
CA GLN A 65 -10.03 5.22 -16.47
C GLN A 65 -9.51 4.99 -17.90
N ASN A 66 -8.60 4.01 -18.10
CA ASN A 66 -7.93 3.72 -19.37
C ASN A 66 -7.11 4.88 -19.95
N VAL A 67 -6.61 5.77 -19.09
CA VAL A 67 -5.72 6.89 -19.45
C VAL A 67 -4.26 6.45 -19.44
N GLU A 68 -3.92 5.48 -18.58
CA GLU A 68 -2.57 4.92 -18.43
C GLU A 68 -2.68 3.39 -18.50
N GLN A 69 -1.68 2.71 -19.08
CA GLN A 69 -1.63 1.25 -19.10
C GLN A 69 -0.75 0.75 -17.96
N PRO A 70 -1.11 -0.33 -17.26
CA PRO A 70 -0.20 -0.95 -16.30
C PRO A 70 0.94 -1.66 -17.03
N ASP A 71 2.06 -1.85 -16.34
CA ASP A 71 3.22 -2.58 -16.87
C ASP A 71 2.82 -4.01 -17.31
N HIS A 72 1.98 -4.68 -16.51
CA HIS A 72 1.35 -5.95 -16.83
C HIS A 72 0.21 -6.25 -15.84
N TYR A 73 -0.66 -7.20 -16.19
CA TYR A 73 -1.69 -7.73 -15.30
C TYR A 73 -1.24 -9.07 -14.71
N ILE A 74 -1.61 -9.32 -13.45
CA ILE A 74 -1.38 -10.60 -12.77
C ILE A 74 -2.72 -11.30 -12.47
N ARG A 75 -2.73 -12.63 -12.50
CA ARG A 75 -3.85 -13.44 -12.00
C ARG A 75 -3.62 -13.75 -10.53
N MET A 76 -4.48 -13.23 -9.65
CA MET A 76 -4.34 -13.39 -8.20
C MET A 76 -5.42 -14.34 -7.64
N PRO A 77 -5.06 -15.55 -7.18
CA PRO A 77 -6.00 -16.39 -6.45
C PRO A 77 -6.25 -15.83 -5.05
N ALA A 78 -7.50 -15.90 -4.59
CA ALA A 78 -7.88 -15.49 -3.23
C ALA A 78 -8.55 -16.64 -2.50
N LYS A 79 -8.21 -16.83 -1.22
CA LYS A 79 -8.84 -17.82 -0.34
C LYS A 79 -9.00 -17.22 1.05
N ALA A 80 -10.23 -17.24 1.55
CA ALA A 80 -10.50 -16.78 2.91
C ALA A 80 -9.90 -17.76 3.94
N TYR A 81 -9.21 -17.23 4.96
CA TYR A 81 -8.72 -18.04 6.09
C TYR A 81 -9.86 -18.50 7.00
N ALA A 82 -10.87 -17.64 7.17
CA ALA A 82 -12.09 -17.93 7.92
C ALA A 82 -13.31 -17.40 7.15
N ARG A 83 -14.49 -17.97 7.42
CA ARG A 83 -15.74 -17.54 6.76
C ARG A 83 -15.95 -16.03 7.01
N PRO A 84 -16.14 -15.21 5.96
CA PRO A 84 -16.41 -13.79 6.16
C PRO A 84 -17.69 -13.65 7.00
N MET A 85 -17.60 -12.87 8.07
CA MET A 85 -18.79 -12.44 8.82
C MET A 85 -19.51 -11.39 7.96
N VAL A 86 -20.25 -11.85 6.94
CA VAL A 86 -21.18 -11.00 6.21
C VAL A 86 -22.23 -10.53 7.21
N LYS A 87 -22.27 -9.22 7.49
CA LYS A 87 -23.47 -8.61 8.05
C LYS A 87 -24.49 -8.53 6.92
N ASP A 88 -25.63 -9.18 7.12
CA ASP A 88 -26.80 -9.18 6.24
C ASP A 88 -27.38 -7.77 6.06
N TRP A 89 -26.77 -6.93 5.21
CA TRP A 89 -27.32 -5.64 4.78
C TRP A 89 -27.95 -5.73 3.38
N GLN A 90 -28.59 -6.85 3.06
CA GLN A 90 -29.49 -6.99 1.92
C GLN A 90 -30.77 -7.75 2.32
N LEU A 91 -31.49 -7.19 3.29
CA LEU A 91 -32.94 -7.31 3.38
C LEU A 91 -33.48 -5.91 3.69
N GLY A 92 -33.92 -5.23 2.63
CA GLY A 92 -34.46 -3.88 2.63
C GLY A 92 -34.68 -3.42 1.21
#